data_AF-A0AAE6WT29-F1
#
_entry.id   AF-A0AAE6WT29-F1
#
_cell.length_a   1.000
_cell.length_b   1.000
_cell.length_c   1.000
_cell.angle_alpha   90.00
_cell.angle_beta   90.00
_cell.angle_gamma   90.00
#
_symmetry.space_group_name_H-M   'P 1'
#
loop_
_entity.id
_entity.type
_entity.pdbx_description
1 polymer ?
#
loop_
_entity_poly.entity_id
_entity_poly.type
_entity_poly.pdbx_seq_one_letter_code
_entity_poly.pdbx_strand_id
1 'polypeptide(L)'
;MSKLEKFLSKASEVERRKEIEIVIDGDVWKVRELTLTENRLCEREADKGDKFDWYRYNDARIVKSTEHDFNWNDPELLKAYRAGDKFELPAKLFDRNPNGYTALLEAVRNINSGNNEADAVEEAKN
;
A
#
# COMPACT_ATOMS: atom_id res chain seq x y z
N MET A 1 17.58 -21.33 26.10
CA MET A 1 16.69 -20.97 24.99
C MET A 1 17.38 -21.34 23.69
N SER A 2 16.80 -22.22 22.89
CA SER A 2 17.39 -22.66 21.62
C SER A 2 17.31 -21.51 20.60
N LYS A 3 18.21 -21.51 19.60
CA LYS A 3 18.16 -20.50 18.52
C LYS A 3 16.79 -20.50 17.83
N LEU A 4 16.19 -21.67 17.65
CA LEU A 4 14.87 -21.82 17.03
C LEU A 4 13.77 -21.14 17.86
N GLU A 5 13.78 -21.34 19.18
CA GLU A 5 12.79 -20.73 20.08
C GLU A 5 12.90 -19.19 20.08
N LYS A 6 14.11 -18.64 20.02
CA LYS A 6 14.36 -17.19 19.93
C LYS A 6 13.82 -16.57 18.63
N PHE A 7 13.97 -17.26 17.49
CA PHE A 7 13.48 -16.73 16.21
C PHE A 7 11.97 -16.94 16.06
N LEU A 8 11.41 -18.04 16.58
CA LEU A 8 9.96 -18.25 16.62
C LEU A 8 9.26 -17.25 17.54
N SER A 9 9.86 -16.90 18.68
CA SER A 9 9.31 -15.88 19.58
C SER A 9 9.28 -14.50 18.91
N LYS A 10 10.37 -14.09 18.24
CA LYS A 10 10.40 -12.85 17.44
C LYS A 10 9.40 -12.88 16.28
N ALA A 11 9.25 -14.01 15.58
CA ALA A 11 8.27 -14.15 14.50
C ALA A 11 6.81 -14.13 14.98
N SER A 12 6.57 -14.45 16.26
CA SER A 12 5.23 -14.41 16.88
C SER A 12 4.83 -13.04 17.41
N GLU A 13 5.78 -12.11 17.55
CA GLU A 13 5.45 -10.70 17.78
C GLU A 13 4.85 -10.14 16.50
N VAL A 14 3.53 -10.02 16.46
CA VAL A 14 2.82 -9.32 15.38
C VAL A 14 3.23 -7.86 15.46
N GLU A 15 4.27 -7.51 14.74
CA GLU A 15 4.73 -6.14 14.63
C GLU A 15 3.59 -5.31 14.04
N ARG A 16 3.07 -4.38 14.85
CA ARG A 16 1.97 -3.53 14.41
C ARG A 16 2.52 -2.57 13.37
N ARG A 17 2.11 -2.78 12.12
CA ARG A 17 2.41 -1.88 11.01
C ARG A 17 1.98 -0.46 11.33
N LYS A 18 2.77 0.51 10.88
CA LYS A 18 2.41 1.93 11.03
C LYS A 18 1.12 2.20 10.26
N GLU A 19 0.30 3.09 10.82
CA GLU A 19 -0.92 3.58 10.20
C GLU A 19 -1.00 5.08 10.43
N ILE A 20 -1.43 5.82 9.40
CA ILE A 20 -1.71 7.25 9.49
C ILE A 20 -3.10 7.53 8.92
N GLU A 21 -3.71 8.60 9.40
CA GLU A 21 -4.99 9.10 8.90
C GLU A 21 -4.77 10.40 8.15
N ILE A 22 -5.44 10.55 7.00
CA ILE A 22 -5.50 11.80 6.26
C ILE A 22 -6.95 12.13 5.92
N VAL A 23 -7.26 13.42 5.74
CA VAL A 23 -8.61 13.86 5.35
C VAL A 23 -8.60 14.30 3.90
N ILE A 24 -9.51 13.75 3.10
CA ILE A 24 -9.71 14.12 1.69
C ILE A 24 -11.21 14.34 1.48
N ASP A 25 -11.60 15.52 1.01
CA ASP A 25 -13.01 15.91 0.78
C ASP A 25 -13.94 15.73 1.98
N GLY A 26 -13.40 15.75 3.19
CA GLY A 26 -14.14 15.52 4.44
C GLY A 26 -14.20 14.07 4.90
N ASP A 27 -13.75 13.12 4.07
CA ASP A 27 -13.62 11.71 4.43
C ASP A 27 -12.24 11.42 5.01
N VAL A 28 -12.21 10.56 6.03
CA VAL A 28 -10.97 10.08 6.67
C VAL A 28 -10.49 8.84 5.95
N TRP A 29 -9.25 8.86 5.46
CA TRP A 29 -8.57 7.74 4.83
C TRP A 29 -7.50 7.19 5.75
N LYS A 30 -7.57 5.88 6.03
CA LYS A 30 -6.53 5.17 6.77
C LYS A 30 -5.51 4.55 5.84
N VAL A 31 -4.25 4.95 6.00
CA VAL A 31 -3.13 4.51 5.18
C VAL A 31 -2.20 3.69 6.06
N ARG A 32 -2.05 2.41 5.72
CA ARG A 32 -1.18 1.48 6.41
C ARG A 32 0.09 1.21 5.62
N GLU A 33 1.17 1.02 6.36
CA GLU A 33 2.47 0.62 5.83
C GLU A 33 2.37 -0.70 5.06
N LEU A 34 3.03 -0.74 3.90
CA LEU A 34 3.08 -1.94 3.05
C LEU A 34 4.17 -2.86 3.56
N THR A 35 3.85 -4.14 3.62
CA THR A 35 4.85 -5.19 3.75
C THR A 35 5.67 -5.32 2.46
N LEU A 36 6.86 -5.92 2.55
CA LEU A 36 7.66 -6.26 1.38
C LEU A 36 6.88 -7.08 0.34
N THR A 37 6.03 -8.00 0.78
CA THR A 37 5.21 -8.83 -0.12
C THR A 37 4.15 -8.01 -0.83
N GLU A 38 3.50 -7.07 -0.14
CA GLU A 38 2.52 -6.18 -0.77
C GLU A 38 3.21 -5.21 -1.76
N ASN A 39 4.40 -4.70 -1.44
CA ASN A 39 5.19 -3.89 -2.36
C ASN A 39 5.57 -4.65 -3.64
N ARG A 40 6.07 -5.89 -3.52
CA ARG A 40 6.37 -6.76 -4.68
C ARG A 40 5.13 -7.06 -5.53
N LEU A 41 3.96 -7.19 -4.89
CA LEU A 41 2.71 -7.32 -5.63
C LEU A 41 2.43 -6.07 -6.46
N CYS A 42 2.61 -4.88 -5.89
CA CYS A 42 2.43 -3.62 -6.63
C CYS A 42 3.39 -3.53 -7.83
N GLU A 43 4.64 -3.93 -7.66
CA GLU A 43 5.62 -3.99 -8.76
C GLU A 43 5.15 -4.94 -9.87
N ARG A 44 4.68 -6.14 -9.49
CA ARG A 44 4.16 -7.12 -10.45
C ARG A 44 2.92 -6.62 -11.21
N GLU A 45 2.03 -5.88 -10.56
CA GLU A 45 0.87 -5.28 -11.24
C GLU A 45 1.28 -4.23 -12.28
N ALA A 46 2.43 -3.59 -12.09
CA ALA A 46 2.96 -2.56 -12.98
C ALA A 46 3.91 -3.09 -14.06
N ASP A 47 4.45 -4.29 -13.87
CA ASP A 47 5.39 -4.91 -14.81
C ASP A 47 4.65 -5.52 -16.01
N LYS A 48 4.80 -4.89 -17.19
CA LYS A 48 4.26 -5.39 -18.47
C LYS A 48 5.33 -6.10 -19.32
N GLY A 49 6.47 -6.47 -18.72
CA GLY A 49 7.60 -7.13 -19.38
C GLY A 49 8.53 -6.15 -20.09
N ASP A 50 7.99 -5.32 -20.99
CA ASP A 50 8.80 -4.42 -21.83
C ASP A 50 8.95 -3.01 -21.23
N LYS A 51 7.98 -2.60 -20.40
CA LYS A 51 7.93 -1.29 -19.76
C LYS A 51 7.21 -1.36 -18.43
N PHE A 52 7.80 -0.72 -17.43
CA PHE A 52 7.17 -0.54 -16.12
C PHE A 52 6.13 0.60 -16.15
N ASP A 53 4.92 0.31 -15.70
CA ASP A 53 3.82 1.26 -15.62
C ASP A 53 3.78 1.94 -14.24
N TRP A 54 4.49 3.07 -14.13
CA TRP A 54 4.57 3.81 -12.86
C TRP A 54 3.23 4.31 -12.33
N TYR A 55 2.23 4.56 -13.19
CA TYR A 55 0.90 4.96 -12.75
C TYR A 55 0.19 3.77 -12.10
N ARG A 56 0.20 2.62 -12.78
CA ARG A 56 -0.34 1.37 -12.25
C ARG A 56 0.32 0.96 -10.93
N TYR A 57 1.63 1.17 -10.81
CA TYR A 57 2.37 0.93 -9.57
C TYR A 57 1.84 1.80 -8.42
N ASN A 58 1.66 3.10 -8.65
CA ASN A 58 1.16 4.02 -7.63
C ASN A 58 -0.29 3.69 -7.24
N ASP A 59 -1.14 3.36 -8.21
CA ASP A 59 -2.52 2.96 -7.94
C ASP A 59 -2.56 1.66 -7.11
N ALA A 60 -1.73 0.67 -7.45
CA ALA A 60 -1.61 -0.56 -6.67
C ALA A 60 -1.18 -0.28 -5.23
N ARG A 61 -0.22 0.63 -5.01
CA ARG A 61 0.21 1.00 -3.66
C ARG A 61 -0.89 1.69 -2.87
N ILE A 62 -1.65 2.59 -3.48
CA ILE A 62 -2.81 3.22 -2.83
C ILE A 62 -3.80 2.16 -2.38
N VAL A 63 -4.17 1.23 -3.28
CA VAL A 63 -5.09 0.13 -2.96
C VAL A 63 -4.56 -0.70 -1.80
N LYS A 64 -3.33 -1.21 -1.89
CA LYS A 64 -2.78 -2.12 -0.88
C LYS A 64 -2.60 -1.44 0.49
N SER A 65 -2.29 -0.15 0.51
CA SER A 65 -2.15 0.60 1.76
C SER A 65 -3.48 0.92 2.42
N THR A 66 -4.60 0.93 1.71
CA THR A 66 -5.91 1.37 2.22
C THR A 66 -6.99 0.28 2.19
N GLU A 67 -6.74 -0.88 1.56
CA GLU A 67 -7.74 -1.96 1.41
C GLU A 67 -8.19 -2.64 2.70
N HIS A 68 -7.58 -2.30 3.83
CA HIS A 68 -8.04 -2.73 5.15
C HIS A 68 -9.18 -1.88 5.71
N ASP A 69 -9.37 -0.68 5.15
CA ASP A 69 -10.36 0.31 5.57
C ASP A 69 -11.37 0.60 4.43
N PHE A 70 -10.93 0.53 3.17
CA PHE A 70 -11.77 0.77 1.99
C PHE A 70 -11.84 -0.45 1.06
N ASN A 71 -13.05 -0.92 0.74
CA ASN A 71 -13.22 -2.08 -0.16
C ASN A 71 -13.05 -1.69 -1.64
N TRP A 72 -11.81 -1.65 -2.11
CA TRP A 72 -11.49 -1.37 -3.52
C TRP A 72 -12.04 -2.38 -4.53
N ASN A 73 -12.45 -3.57 -4.08
CA ASN A 73 -12.97 -4.63 -4.94
C ASN A 73 -14.50 -4.75 -4.88
N ASP A 74 -15.18 -3.70 -4.43
CA ASP A 74 -16.64 -3.64 -4.43
C ASP A 74 -17.19 -3.71 -5.88
N PRO A 75 -18.02 -4.71 -6.22
CA PRO A 75 -18.50 -4.89 -7.59
C PRO A 75 -19.37 -3.73 -8.10
N GLU A 76 -20.14 -3.08 -7.23
CA GLU A 76 -20.97 -1.95 -7.60
C GLU A 76 -20.10 -0.73 -7.92
N LEU A 77 -19.06 -0.51 -7.11
CA LEU A 77 -18.11 0.58 -7.29
C LEU A 77 -17.29 0.39 -8.58
N LEU A 78 -16.76 -0.80 -8.83
CA LEU A 78 -16.03 -1.11 -10.07
C LEU A 78 -16.91 -0.86 -11.30
N LYS A 79 -18.18 -1.28 -11.25
CA LYS A 79 -19.14 -1.06 -12.32
C LYS A 79 -19.46 0.43 -12.51
N ALA A 80 -19.68 1.17 -11.44
CA ALA A 80 -20.00 2.59 -11.49
C ALA A 80 -18.89 3.41 -12.15
N TYR A 81 -17.63 3.09 -11.84
CA TYR A 81 -16.45 3.78 -12.39
C TYR A 81 -15.91 3.15 -13.68
N ARG A 82 -16.51 2.05 -14.17
CA ARG A 82 -16.04 1.28 -15.33
C ARG A 82 -14.56 0.90 -15.17
N ALA A 83 -14.20 0.41 -13.99
CA ALA A 83 -12.87 -0.10 -13.68
C ALA A 83 -12.82 -1.60 -13.99
N GLY A 84 -11.78 -2.05 -14.71
CA GLY A 84 -11.57 -3.47 -15.00
C GLY A 84 -11.20 -4.28 -13.77
N ASP A 85 -10.50 -3.65 -12.83
CA ASP A 85 -10.14 -4.21 -11.53
C ASP A 85 -9.94 -3.12 -10.48
N LYS A 86 -9.70 -3.55 -9.24
CA LYS A 86 -9.49 -2.66 -8.09
C LYS A 86 -8.31 -1.70 -8.24
N PHE A 87 -7.30 -2.03 -9.04
CA PHE A 87 -6.10 -1.24 -9.22
C PHE A 87 -6.25 -0.16 -10.31
N GLU A 88 -7.29 -0.23 -11.15
CA GLU A 88 -7.67 0.90 -12.01
C GLU A 88 -8.52 1.94 -11.29
N LEU A 89 -9.13 1.54 -10.17
CA LEU A 89 -10.12 2.34 -9.48
C LEU A 89 -9.57 3.64 -8.87
N PRO A 90 -8.36 3.72 -8.29
CA PRO A 90 -7.84 4.98 -7.72
C PRO A 90 -7.84 6.13 -8.72
N ALA A 91 -7.25 5.94 -9.91
CA ALA A 91 -7.20 6.97 -10.94
C ALA A 91 -8.61 7.43 -11.38
N LYS A 92 -9.57 6.51 -11.44
CA LYS A 92 -10.96 6.80 -11.83
C LYS A 92 -11.75 7.49 -10.72
N LEU A 93 -11.58 7.05 -9.48
CA LEU A 93 -12.24 7.60 -8.29
C LEU A 93 -11.84 9.06 -8.09
N PHE A 94 -10.56 9.37 -8.29
CA PHE A 94 -10.00 10.71 -8.11
C PHE A 94 -9.89 11.53 -9.41
N ASP A 95 -10.52 11.10 -10.51
CA ASP A 95 -10.47 11.82 -11.80
C ASP A 95 -10.90 13.28 -11.67
N ARG A 96 -11.91 13.55 -10.82
CA ARG A 96 -12.39 14.90 -10.51
C ARG A 96 -11.76 15.54 -9.28
N ASN A 97 -10.86 14.83 -8.59
CA ASN A 97 -10.09 15.35 -7.46
C ASN A 97 -8.61 14.90 -7.52
N PRO A 98 -7.81 15.46 -8.44
CA PRO A 98 -6.39 15.14 -8.56
C PRO A 98 -5.59 15.46 -7.28
N ASN A 99 -5.98 16.49 -6.52
CA ASN A 99 -5.33 16.85 -5.27
C ASN A 99 -5.51 15.79 -4.20
N GLY A 100 -6.71 15.19 -4.11
CA GLY A 100 -7.01 14.06 -3.24
C GLY A 100 -6.14 12.85 -3.59
N TYR A 101 -6.01 12.53 -4.89
CA TYR A 101 -5.11 11.47 -5.34
C TYR A 101 -3.66 11.73 -4.90
N THR A 102 -3.15 12.93 -5.14
CA THR A 102 -1.78 13.31 -4.77
C THR A 102 -1.57 13.21 -3.26
N ALA A 103 -2.49 13.74 -2.45
CA ALA A 103 -2.40 13.66 -0.99
C ALA A 103 -2.37 12.22 -0.48
N LEU A 104 -3.21 11.35 -1.04
CA LEU A 104 -3.24 9.93 -0.69
C LEU A 104 -1.95 9.22 -1.10
N LEU A 105 -1.45 9.48 -2.30
CA LEU A 105 -0.19 8.92 -2.78
C LEU A 105 1.02 9.40 -1.95
N GLU A 106 1.04 10.66 -1.55
CA GLU A 106 2.08 11.22 -0.67
C GLU A 106 2.05 10.57 0.71
N ALA A 107 0.87 10.38 1.30
CA ALA A 107 0.73 9.64 2.56
C ALA A 107 1.28 8.21 2.44
N VAL A 108 0.95 7.52 1.34
CA VAL A 108 1.48 6.19 1.03
C VAL A 108 3.00 6.21 0.85
N ARG A 109 3.58 7.25 0.23
CA ARG A 109 5.05 7.39 0.10
C ARG A 109 5.71 7.61 1.45
N ASN A 110 5.18 8.52 2.25
CA ASN A 110 5.77 8.93 3.53
C ASN A 110 5.74 7.79 4.55
N ILE A 111 4.64 7.03 4.65
CA ILE A 111 4.58 5.93 5.60
C ILE A 111 5.51 4.77 5.22
N ASN A 112 5.85 4.64 3.93
CA ASN A 112 6.72 3.59 3.41
C ASN A 112 8.18 4.04 3.20
N SER A 113 8.54 5.30 3.50
CA SER A 113 9.88 5.83 3.21
C SER A 113 11.00 5.28 4.10
N GLY A 114 10.66 4.53 5.16
CA GLY A 114 11.60 3.80 6.03
C GLY A 114 11.62 2.28 5.82
N ASN A 115 11.02 1.78 4.73
CA ASN A 115 11.02 0.35 4.37
C ASN A 115 12.07 0.04 3.28
N ASN A 116 13.29 0.48 3.50
CA ASN A 116 14.47 0.16 2.71
C ASN A 116 15.23 -1.01 3.38
N GLU A 117 15.78 -1.94 2.58
CA GLU A 117 16.53 -3.11 3.09
C GLU A 117 17.69 -2.71 4.04
N ALA A 118 18.18 -1.47 3.96
CA ALA A 118 19.19 -0.92 4.84
C ALA A 118 18.74 -0.84 6.31
N ASP A 119 17.51 -0.40 6.58
CA ASP A 119 16.99 -0.24 7.94
C ASP A 119 16.71 -1.62 8.57
N ALA A 120 16.23 -2.58 7.76
CA ALA A 120 16.05 -3.98 8.18
C ALA A 120 17.37 -4.69 8.55
N VAL A 121 18.50 -4.28 7.94
CA VAL A 121 19.83 -4.82 8.26
C VAL A 121 20.41 -4.20 9.54
N GLU A 122 20.10 -2.94 9.87
CA GLU A 122 20.51 -2.34 11.15
C GLU A 122 19.76 -2.92 12.34
N GLU A 123 18.44 -3.14 12.23
CA GLU A 123 17.66 -3.82 13.28
C GLU A 123 18.11 -5.26 13.53
N ALA A 124 18.63 -5.96 12.50
CA ALA A 124 19.14 -7.31 12.63
C ALA A 124 20.53 -7.40 13.31
N LYS A 125 21.24 -6.27 13.45
CA LYS A 125 22.55 -6.19 14.12
C LYS A 125 22.47 -5.90 15.62
N ASN A 126 21.31 -5.45 16.12
CA ASN A 126 21.04 -5.21 17.54
C ASN A 126 20.26 -6.37 18.20
#